data_AF-A0A7S4W3C1-F1
#
_entry.id   AF-A0A7S4W3C1-F1
#
_cell.length_a   1.000
_cell.length_b   1.000
_cell.length_c   1.000
_cell.angle_alpha   90.00
_cell.angle_beta   90.00
_cell.angle_gamma   90.00
#
_symmetry.space_group_name_H-M   'P 1'
#
loop_
_entity.id
_entity.type
_entity.pdbx_description
1 polymer ?
#
loop_
_entity_poly.entity_id
_entity_poly.type
_entity_poly.pdbx_seq_one_letter_code
_entity_poly.pdbx_strand_id
1 'polypeptide(L)'
;MGKTNLAKSGTETVPGCASGDSIYSQDKSGRDYCYRDNPATSPPTQSPTSTCAPTPAITPPPTGPATYIPGENTLFEADLNLSTGLRAEVIAWSGQKVVLSSGQVSAESFHGKPDGAAVFADECGGGWTYVSNSEEGGSSSYTGGVGALYFNAQNEVVDYKMIQKKY
;
A
#
# COMPACT_ATOMS: atom_id res chain seq x y z
N MET A 1 -7.64 -35.60 13.52
CA MET A 1 -9.01 -35.41 13.01
C MET A 1 -9.46 -34.03 13.49
N GLY A 2 -9.83 -33.05 12.68
CA GLY A 2 -10.08 -33.00 11.25
C GLY A 2 -9.72 -31.64 10.67
N LYS A 3 -9.50 -31.62 9.36
CA LYS A 3 -9.37 -30.40 8.55
C LYS A 3 -10.78 -29.84 8.38
N THR A 4 -11.09 -28.69 8.96
CA THR A 4 -12.27 -27.91 8.55
C THR A 4 -11.93 -27.25 7.22
N ASN A 5 -12.39 -27.88 6.14
CA ASN A 5 -12.38 -27.28 4.83
C ASN A 5 -13.28 -26.04 4.87
N LEU A 6 -12.72 -24.84 4.66
CA LEU A 6 -13.50 -23.69 4.20
C LEU A 6 -13.86 -23.94 2.74
N ALA A 7 -14.82 -24.82 2.49
CA ALA A 7 -15.53 -24.88 1.23
C ALA A 7 -16.94 -24.36 1.50
N LYS A 8 -17.19 -23.09 1.13
CA LYS A 8 -18.57 -22.60 1.05
C LYS A 8 -19.33 -23.50 0.07
N SER A 9 -20.49 -24.01 0.47
CA SER A 9 -21.39 -24.67 -0.49
C SER A 9 -21.79 -23.63 -1.52
N GLY A 10 -21.66 -23.95 -2.81
CA GLY A 10 -22.06 -23.08 -3.95
C GLY A 10 -23.57 -22.90 -4.07
N THR A 11 -24.19 -22.52 -2.96
CA THR A 11 -25.59 -22.16 -2.75
C THR A 11 -25.73 -21.10 -1.65
N GLU A 12 -24.63 -20.65 -1.01
CA GLU A 12 -24.68 -19.56 -0.03
C GLU A 12 -24.85 -18.22 -0.76
N THR A 13 -25.91 -17.50 -0.40
CA THR A 13 -26.21 -16.17 -0.94
C THR A 13 -25.11 -15.17 -0.59
N VAL A 14 -24.51 -14.53 -1.60
CA VAL A 14 -23.51 -13.45 -1.38
C VAL A 14 -24.21 -12.25 -0.74
N PRO A 15 -23.82 -11.82 0.48
CA PRO A 15 -24.42 -10.67 1.16
C PRO A 15 -24.30 -9.40 0.29
N GLY A 16 -25.43 -8.78 -0.03
CA GLY A 16 -25.49 -7.55 -0.84
C GLY A 16 -25.98 -7.72 -2.28
N CYS A 17 -26.16 -8.94 -2.80
CA CYS A 17 -26.92 -9.12 -4.05
C CYS A 17 -28.43 -8.95 -3.75
N ALA A 18 -29.10 -8.01 -4.43
CA ALA A 18 -30.52 -7.73 -4.24
C ALA A 18 -31.37 -8.96 -4.63
N SER A 19 -31.91 -9.66 -3.64
CA SER A 19 -32.80 -10.80 -3.84
C SER A 19 -34.20 -10.30 -4.25
N GLY A 20 -34.41 -10.10 -5.55
CA GLY A 20 -35.73 -9.73 -6.07
C GLY A 20 -35.76 -9.37 -7.55
N ASP A 21 -34.62 -9.02 -8.16
CA ASP A 21 -34.55 -8.76 -9.59
C ASP A 21 -34.30 -10.06 -10.36
N SER A 22 -35.19 -10.39 -11.30
CA SER A 22 -35.07 -11.50 -12.27
C SER A 22 -33.81 -11.44 -13.17
N ILE A 23 -32.93 -10.48 -12.92
CA ILE A 23 -31.72 -10.13 -13.68
C ILE A 23 -30.44 -10.71 -13.01
N TYR A 24 -30.53 -11.10 -11.74
CA TYR A 24 -29.43 -11.76 -11.01
C TYR A 24 -29.70 -13.27 -10.99
N SER A 25 -28.93 -14.05 -11.76
CA SER A 25 -28.99 -15.50 -11.58
C SER A 25 -28.30 -15.88 -10.28
N GLN A 26 -28.99 -16.72 -9.51
CA GLN A 26 -28.33 -17.52 -8.49
C GLN A 26 -27.31 -18.43 -9.19
N ASP A 27 -26.18 -18.62 -8.52
CA ASP A 27 -24.89 -19.06 -9.04
C ASP A 27 -24.91 -20.36 -9.85
N LYS A 28 -24.90 -20.27 -11.19
CA LYS A 28 -24.65 -21.46 -12.02
C LYS A 28 -23.19 -21.88 -12.11
N SER A 29 -22.25 -21.28 -11.37
CA SER A 29 -20.82 -21.56 -11.58
C SER A 29 -19.87 -21.42 -10.37
N GLY A 30 -20.35 -21.42 -9.13
CA GLY A 30 -19.46 -21.39 -7.95
C GLY A 30 -18.55 -20.15 -7.85
N ARG A 31 -19.06 -18.99 -8.25
CA ARG A 31 -18.34 -17.71 -8.18
C ARG A 31 -18.94 -16.84 -7.07
N ASP A 32 -18.09 -16.37 -6.14
CA ASP A 32 -18.47 -15.66 -4.90
C ASP A 32 -18.74 -14.14 -5.13
N TYR A 33 -19.25 -13.77 -6.32
CA TYR A 33 -19.54 -12.37 -6.69
C TYR A 33 -20.85 -12.24 -7.48
N CYS A 34 -21.58 -11.11 -7.33
CA CYS A 34 -22.80 -10.86 -8.09
C CYS A 34 -22.48 -10.74 -9.60
N TYR A 35 -23.18 -11.49 -10.44
CA TYR A 35 -23.03 -11.47 -11.91
C TYR A 35 -24.39 -11.20 -12.58
N ARG A 36 -24.42 -10.35 -13.62
CA ARG A 36 -25.61 -10.04 -14.41
C ARG A 36 -25.58 -10.81 -15.72
N ASP A 37 -26.67 -11.52 -16.05
CA ASP A 37 -26.76 -12.35 -17.26
C ASP A 37 -27.04 -11.55 -18.55
N ASN A 38 -27.34 -10.25 -18.42
CA ASN A 38 -27.59 -9.39 -19.57
C ASN A 38 -26.84 -8.05 -19.39
N PRO A 39 -25.70 -7.83 -20.08
CA PRO A 39 -24.96 -6.58 -20.02
C PRO A 39 -25.64 -5.53 -20.92
N ALA A 40 -26.91 -5.22 -20.65
CA ALA A 40 -27.51 -4.02 -21.21
C ALA A 40 -26.89 -2.82 -20.49
N THR A 41 -25.86 -2.26 -21.11
CA THR A 41 -25.36 -0.87 -20.96
C THR A 41 -25.61 -0.27 -19.58
N SER A 42 -24.98 -0.83 -18.56
CA SER A 42 -24.71 -0.05 -17.36
C SER A 42 -23.55 0.89 -17.73
N PRO A 43 -23.65 2.22 -17.51
CA PRO A 43 -22.50 3.08 -17.62
C PRO A 43 -21.37 2.47 -16.77
N PRO A 44 -20.10 2.50 -17.21
CA PRO A 44 -19.02 2.04 -16.37
C PRO A 44 -19.17 2.74 -15.01
N THR A 45 -19.18 1.96 -13.92
CA THR A 45 -19.09 2.51 -12.57
C THR A 45 -17.83 3.37 -12.57
N GLN A 46 -18.01 4.68 -12.65
CA GLN A 46 -16.90 5.62 -12.60
C GLN A 46 -16.18 5.34 -11.28
N SER A 47 -14.89 5.03 -11.36
CA SER A 47 -14.02 5.08 -10.18
C SER A 47 -14.31 6.39 -9.44
N PRO A 48 -14.37 6.39 -8.09
CA PRO A 48 -14.61 7.61 -7.35
C PRO A 48 -13.67 8.68 -7.88
N THR A 49 -14.25 9.73 -8.45
CA THR A 49 -13.47 10.83 -9.02
C THR A 49 -13.02 11.64 -7.83
N SER A 50 -11.83 11.34 -7.32
CA SER A 50 -11.15 12.19 -6.35
C SER A 50 -10.90 13.54 -7.02
N THR A 51 -11.79 14.51 -6.81
CA THR A 51 -11.63 15.89 -7.29
C THR A 51 -10.65 16.60 -6.37
N CYS A 52 -9.37 16.26 -6.50
CA CYS A 52 -8.28 17.03 -5.93
C CYS A 52 -7.53 17.79 -7.03
N ALA A 53 -6.87 18.88 -6.66
CA ALA A 53 -6.46 19.96 -7.56
C ALA A 53 -5.68 19.48 -8.81
N PRO A 54 -5.81 20.15 -9.97
CA PRO A 54 -5.23 19.69 -11.22
C PRO A 54 -3.71 19.58 -11.15
N THR A 55 -3.17 18.53 -11.79
CA THR A 55 -1.74 18.31 -11.98
C THR A 55 -1.08 19.53 -12.65
N PRO A 56 0.04 20.06 -12.11
CA PRO A 56 0.72 21.20 -12.72
C PRO A 56 1.24 20.87 -14.12
N ALA A 57 1.30 21.89 -14.97
CA ALA A 57 1.82 21.78 -16.33
C ALA A 57 3.29 21.34 -16.35
N ILE A 58 3.69 20.60 -17.39
CA ILE A 58 5.06 20.11 -17.56
C ILE A 58 6.00 21.31 -17.80
N THR A 59 6.94 21.53 -16.88
CA THR A 59 8.01 22.53 -17.03
C THR A 59 9.05 22.02 -18.03
N PRO A 60 9.59 22.86 -18.94
CA PRO A 60 10.69 22.46 -19.81
C PRO A 60 11.91 22.01 -18.98
N PRO A 61 12.71 21.07 -19.50
CA PRO A 61 13.88 20.59 -18.79
C PRO A 61 14.86 21.75 -18.51
N PRO A 62 15.53 21.75 -17.34
CA PRO A 62 16.44 22.82 -16.96
C PRO A 62 17.63 22.90 -17.93
N THR A 63 17.99 24.12 -18.35
CA THR A 63 19.20 24.41 -19.12
C THR A 63 20.40 24.56 -18.16
N GLY A 64 20.98 23.44 -17.74
CA GLY A 64 22.15 23.38 -16.87
C GLY A 64 22.89 22.05 -17.02
N PRO A 65 24.07 21.90 -16.40
CA PRO A 65 24.73 20.59 -16.35
C PRO A 65 23.82 19.56 -15.67
N ALA A 66 23.89 18.31 -16.11
CA ALA A 66 23.09 17.24 -15.54
C ALA A 66 23.39 17.08 -14.05
N THR A 67 22.37 17.19 -13.21
CA THR A 67 22.48 17.01 -11.76
C THR A 67 22.35 15.53 -11.35
N TYR A 68 21.86 14.69 -12.25
CA TYR A 68 21.79 13.24 -12.09
C TYR A 68 22.55 12.56 -13.23
N ILE A 69 23.50 11.68 -12.89
CA ILE A 69 24.31 10.93 -13.86
C ILE A 69 24.21 9.44 -13.49
N PRO A 70 23.36 8.65 -14.18
CA PRO A 70 23.16 7.24 -13.85
C PRO A 70 24.45 6.43 -14.06
N GLY A 71 24.75 5.54 -13.13
CA GLY A 71 25.90 4.63 -13.19
C GLY A 71 27.23 5.24 -12.73
N GLU A 72 27.29 6.55 -12.52
CA GLU A 72 28.42 7.21 -11.89
C GLU A 72 28.29 7.12 -10.36
N ASN A 73 28.72 6.00 -9.78
CA ASN A 73 28.56 5.69 -8.36
C ASN A 73 29.58 6.41 -7.47
N THR A 74 29.45 7.72 -7.33
CA THR A 74 30.38 8.59 -6.58
C THR A 74 29.93 8.92 -5.16
N LEU A 75 28.68 8.59 -4.81
CA LEU A 75 28.08 8.93 -3.52
C LEU A 75 27.90 7.67 -2.66
N PHE A 76 28.23 7.77 -1.37
CA PHE A 76 27.98 6.71 -0.38
C PHE A 76 27.15 7.30 0.77
N GLU A 77 25.87 6.92 0.84
CA GLU A 77 24.91 7.37 1.85
C GLU A 77 24.06 6.17 2.30
N ALA A 78 23.66 6.12 3.58
CA ALA A 78 22.83 5.04 4.13
C ALA A 78 23.34 3.61 3.79
N ASP A 79 24.66 3.43 3.80
CA ASP A 79 25.34 2.19 3.41
C ASP A 79 25.09 1.72 1.96
N LEU A 80 24.69 2.64 1.07
CA LEU A 80 24.46 2.40 -0.35
C LEU A 80 25.42 3.22 -1.21
N ASN A 81 25.96 2.57 -2.27
CA ASN A 81 26.61 3.29 -3.36
C ASN A 81 25.54 3.81 -4.31
N LEU A 82 25.49 5.13 -4.46
CA LEU A 82 24.47 5.84 -5.23
C LEU A 82 25.11 6.54 -6.43
N SER A 83 24.36 6.59 -7.52
CA SER A 83 24.71 7.41 -8.67
C SER A 83 24.68 8.90 -8.31
N THR A 84 25.56 9.69 -8.92
CA THR A 84 25.60 11.16 -8.79
C THR A 84 24.18 11.74 -8.93
N GLY A 85 23.76 12.55 -7.95
CA GLY A 85 22.46 13.21 -7.93
C GLY A 85 21.37 12.51 -7.12
N LEU A 86 21.59 11.26 -6.69
CA LEU A 86 20.70 10.56 -5.77
C LEU A 86 21.07 10.85 -4.31
N ARG A 87 20.09 10.62 -3.42
CA ARG A 87 20.22 10.75 -1.97
C ARG A 87 19.51 9.55 -1.33
N ALA A 88 19.98 9.11 -0.17
CA ALA A 88 19.32 8.06 0.60
C ALA A 88 19.23 8.42 2.07
N GLU A 89 18.12 8.06 2.69
CA GLU A 89 17.87 8.24 4.12
C GLU A 89 17.28 6.97 4.70
N VAL A 90 17.75 6.58 5.89
CA VAL A 90 17.16 5.48 6.63
C VAL A 90 15.95 6.01 7.40
N ILE A 91 14.75 5.63 6.98
CA ILE A 91 13.49 6.08 7.57
C ILE A 91 13.00 5.23 8.75
N ALA A 92 13.50 4.00 8.89
CA ALA A 92 13.17 3.10 9.99
C ALA A 92 14.18 1.95 10.10
N TRP A 93 14.27 1.35 11.29
CA TRP A 93 15.09 0.16 11.57
C TRP A 93 14.21 -0.92 12.18
N SER A 94 14.33 -2.16 11.69
CA SER A 94 13.61 -3.30 12.24
C SER A 94 13.77 -3.43 13.76
N GLY A 95 12.65 -3.58 14.45
CA GLY A 95 12.57 -3.70 15.90
C GLY A 95 12.71 -2.39 16.69
N GLN A 96 13.10 -1.29 16.05
CA GLN A 96 13.16 0.01 16.69
C GLN A 96 11.85 0.78 16.54
N LYS A 97 11.54 1.66 17.50
CA LYS A 97 10.47 2.64 17.31
C LYS A 97 10.89 3.62 16.22
N VAL A 98 9.94 4.02 15.38
CA VAL A 98 10.16 4.98 14.31
C VAL A 98 10.19 6.38 14.92
N VAL A 99 11.21 7.17 14.59
CA VAL A 99 11.29 8.58 15.00
C VAL A 99 10.35 9.38 14.09
N LEU A 100 9.46 10.15 14.70
CA LEU A 100 8.47 10.96 14.01
C LEU A 100 8.99 12.39 13.86
N SER A 101 8.44 13.13 12.90
CA SER A 101 8.80 14.54 12.64
C SER A 101 8.57 15.46 13.85
N SER A 102 7.67 15.08 14.76
CA SER A 102 7.45 15.76 16.03
C SER A 102 8.60 15.60 17.05
N GLY A 103 9.60 14.77 16.75
CA GLY A 103 10.65 14.35 17.68
C GLY A 103 10.22 13.25 18.65
N GLN A 104 8.95 12.82 18.59
CA GLN A 104 8.46 11.66 19.33
C GLN A 104 8.81 10.35 18.61
N VAL A 105 8.47 9.22 19.23
CA VAL A 105 8.59 7.91 18.59
C VAL A 105 7.22 7.26 18.43
N SER A 106 7.08 6.37 17.45
CA SER A 106 5.86 5.62 17.16
C SER A 106 5.40 4.75 18.33
N ALA A 107 4.09 4.46 18.38
CA ALA A 107 3.52 3.57 19.39
C ALA A 107 4.01 2.13 19.24
N GLU A 108 4.33 1.68 18.03
CA GLU A 108 4.79 0.32 17.71
C GLU A 108 6.20 0.34 17.12
N SER A 109 6.96 -0.73 17.28
CA SER A 109 8.27 -0.85 16.62
C SER A 109 8.09 -1.20 15.15
N PHE A 110 8.97 -0.68 14.30
CA PHE A 110 9.03 -1.06 12.90
C PHE A 110 9.22 -2.57 12.77
N HIS A 111 8.48 -3.20 11.85
CA HIS A 111 8.46 -4.65 11.74
C HIS A 111 9.81 -5.23 11.28
N GLY A 112 10.04 -6.50 11.64
CA GLY A 112 11.18 -7.26 11.19
C GLY A 112 11.04 -7.69 9.73
N LYS A 113 12.17 -7.95 9.06
CA LYS A 113 12.25 -8.44 7.67
C LYS A 113 11.26 -7.73 6.72
N PRO A 114 11.35 -6.40 6.58
CA PRO A 114 10.60 -5.70 5.55
C PRO A 114 11.01 -6.25 4.18
N ASP A 115 10.04 -6.50 3.32
CA ASP A 115 10.29 -7.04 1.97
C ASP A 115 9.50 -6.24 0.92
N GLY A 116 8.41 -6.80 0.40
CA GLY A 116 7.55 -6.16 -0.58
C GLY A 116 6.87 -4.92 -0.02
N ALA A 117 6.76 -3.90 -0.86
CA ALA A 117 6.13 -2.64 -0.46
C ALA A 117 5.35 -1.98 -1.59
N ALA A 118 4.41 -1.13 -1.20
CA ALA A 118 3.68 -0.24 -2.08
C ALA A 118 3.58 1.16 -1.46
N VAL A 119 3.48 2.17 -2.32
CA VAL A 119 3.26 3.56 -1.93
C VAL A 119 1.91 4.03 -2.44
N PHE A 120 1.12 4.62 -1.56
CA PHE A 120 -0.19 5.19 -1.86
C PHE A 120 -0.15 6.69 -1.60
N ALA A 121 -0.46 7.50 -2.62
CA ALA A 121 -0.57 8.93 -2.45
C ALA A 121 -1.83 9.27 -1.63
N ASP A 122 -1.71 10.24 -0.72
CA ASP A 122 -2.87 10.94 -0.20
C ASP A 122 -3.26 12.00 -1.23
N GLU A 123 -4.26 11.64 -2.04
CA GLU A 123 -4.69 12.43 -3.20
C GLU A 123 -5.18 13.84 -2.83
N CYS A 124 -5.51 14.10 -1.57
CA CYS A 124 -6.13 15.35 -1.14
C CYS A 124 -5.36 16.10 -0.04
N GLY A 125 -4.58 15.39 0.79
CA GLY A 125 -3.72 15.98 1.81
C GLY A 125 -2.28 16.23 1.37
N GLY A 126 -1.86 15.71 0.21
CA GLY A 126 -0.53 15.93 -0.37
C GLY A 126 0.58 15.07 0.23
N GLY A 127 0.27 14.18 1.17
CA GLY A 127 1.19 13.19 1.74
C GLY A 127 1.16 11.84 1.03
N TRP A 128 1.72 10.81 1.66
CA TRP A 128 1.72 9.45 1.13
C TRP A 128 1.92 8.42 2.23
N THR A 129 1.53 7.17 1.94
CA THR A 129 1.69 6.05 2.86
C THR A 129 2.57 5.00 2.19
N TYR A 130 3.63 4.58 2.88
CA TYR A 130 4.44 3.43 2.52
C TYR A 130 3.97 2.22 3.32
N VAL A 131 3.59 1.16 2.62
CA VAL A 131 3.08 -0.07 3.24
C VAL A 131 3.98 -1.22 2.85
N SER A 132 4.49 -1.97 3.83
CA SER A 132 5.35 -3.13 3.58
C SER A 132 4.95 -4.33 4.43
N ASN A 133 5.12 -5.53 3.87
CA ASN A 133 4.96 -6.76 4.62
C ASN A 133 6.20 -7.07 5.46
N SER A 134 5.96 -7.80 6.55
CA SER A 134 6.97 -8.45 7.38
C SER A 134 6.99 -9.94 7.08
N GLU A 135 8.12 -10.44 6.60
CA GLU A 135 8.37 -11.87 6.37
C GLU A 135 8.84 -12.60 7.65
N GLU A 136 8.55 -12.03 8.83
CA GLU A 136 8.84 -12.70 10.08
C GLU A 136 7.95 -13.93 10.28
N GLY A 137 8.59 -15.04 10.64
CA GLY A 137 7.94 -16.29 10.99
C GLY A 137 7.37 -16.24 12.41
N GLY A 138 6.37 -17.07 12.71
CA GLY A 138 5.68 -17.08 14.02
C GLY A 138 6.52 -17.50 15.23
N SER A 139 7.85 -17.61 15.10
CA SER A 139 8.78 -17.99 16.16
C SER A 139 9.77 -16.89 16.53
N SER A 140 9.68 -15.70 15.94
CA SER A 140 10.53 -14.54 16.31
C SER A 140 9.88 -13.67 17.38
N SER A 141 10.70 -12.86 18.06
CA SER A 141 10.23 -11.75 18.92
C SER A 141 9.45 -10.67 18.12
N TYR A 142 9.45 -10.78 16.79
CA TYR A 142 8.67 -9.98 15.86
C TYR A 142 7.45 -10.77 15.39
N THR A 143 6.32 -10.11 15.29
CA THR A 143 5.12 -10.66 14.65
C THR A 143 5.16 -10.30 13.17
N GLY A 144 4.94 -11.28 12.29
CA GLY A 144 4.73 -11.01 10.87
C GLY A 144 3.44 -10.20 10.64
N GLY A 145 3.18 -9.81 9.41
CA GLY A 145 2.02 -9.00 9.05
C GLY A 145 2.37 -7.85 8.12
N VAL A 146 1.69 -6.72 8.25
CA VAL A 146 1.86 -5.55 7.38
C VAL A 146 1.91 -4.28 8.23
N GLY A 147 2.94 -3.47 8.01
CA GLY A 147 3.11 -2.15 8.62
C GLY A 147 2.98 -1.02 7.62
N ALA A 148 2.58 0.16 8.11
CA ALA A 148 2.42 1.37 7.32
C ALA A 148 3.15 2.54 7.98
N LEU A 149 4.01 3.21 7.20
CA LEU A 149 4.59 4.52 7.50
C LEU A 149 3.77 5.60 6.82
N TYR A 150 3.40 6.63 7.57
CA TYR A 150 2.62 7.76 7.06
C TYR A 150 3.51 8.99 6.92
N PHE A 151 3.46 9.61 5.75
CA PHE A 151 4.21 10.82 5.42
C PHE A 151 3.25 11.98 5.20
N ASN A 152 3.61 13.15 5.71
CA ASN A 152 2.90 14.39 5.40
C ASN A 152 3.33 14.96 4.03
N ALA A 153 2.72 16.07 3.62
CA ALA A 153 3.04 16.75 2.36
C ALA A 153 4.45 17.34 2.28
N GLN A 154 5.18 17.37 3.40
CA GLN A 154 6.57 17.80 3.48
C GLN A 154 7.55 16.61 3.39
N ASN A 155 7.04 15.40 3.13
CA ASN A 155 7.78 14.13 3.11
C ASN A 155 8.37 13.74 4.47
N GLU A 156 7.75 14.16 5.56
CA GLU A 156 8.19 13.82 6.90
C GLU A 156 7.34 12.69 7.47
N VAL A 157 7.97 11.74 8.17
CA VAL A 157 7.28 10.62 8.83
C VAL A 157 6.48 11.15 10.02
N VAL A 158 5.16 11.04 9.95
CA VAL A 158 4.25 11.52 11.02
C VAL A 158 3.66 10.41 11.87
N ASP A 159 3.65 9.17 11.38
CA ASP A 159 3.14 8.03 12.14
C ASP A 159 3.66 6.69 11.60
N TYR A 160 3.58 5.65 12.43
CA TYR A 160 3.81 4.27 12.05
C TYR A 160 2.87 3.32 12.79
N LYS A 161 2.24 2.39 12.06
CA LYS A 161 1.30 1.41 12.62
C LYS A 161 1.39 0.05 11.92
N MET A 162 1.22 -1.04 12.67
CA MET A 162 0.85 -2.33 12.10
C MET A 162 -0.63 -2.33 11.73
N ILE A 163 -0.93 -2.44 10.43
CA ILE A 163 -2.30 -2.50 9.91
C ILE A 163 -2.84 -3.92 9.85
N GLN A 164 -1.96 -4.92 9.83
CA GLN A 164 -2.30 -6.33 10.00
C GLN A 164 -1.23 -7.00 10.85
N LYS A 165 -1.63 -7.78 11.86
CA LYS A 165 -0.73 -8.59 12.68
C LYS A 165 -1.01 -10.06 12.46
N LYS A 166 0.05 -10.85 12.34
CA LYS A 166 -0.04 -12.31 12.35
C LYS A 166 -0.03 -12.77 13.82
N TYR A 167 -1.13 -13.40 14.23
CA TYR A 167 -1.30 -14.00 15.55
C TYR A 167 -0.62 -15.37 15.63
#